data_AF-A0A6V7USL7-F1
#
_entry.id   AF-A0A6V7USL7-F1
#
_cell.length_a   1.000
_cell.length_b   1.000
_cell.length_c   1.000
_cell.angle_alpha   90.00
_cell.angle_beta   90.00
_cell.angle_gamma   90.00
#
_symmetry.space_group_name_H-M   'P 1'
#
loop_
_entity.id
_entity.type
_entity.pdbx_description
1 polymer ?
#
loop_
_entity_poly.entity_id
_entity_poly.type
_entity_poly.pdbx_seq_one_letter_code
_entity_poly.pdbx_strand_id
1 'polypeptide(L)'
;MLTEGSFGLSSGIAHVTVKEEFIGGREMTAFIEREPTVYPETRGLLYLPLPNPSEPNVDFNVSLEASDHYGRYCQTYCLNSTTDKYQVCTPQLVLRSTLNSHLLTSNISFTHQLSARKFLDMDLSVHPKLWKVHSPFIVFNCQTKLLNSAMVKEITERLSPPIEHLIATPHVWFRVGLIIKSGSSSQLIDYDEFEVEAEEIGGGHFEFYSTSLRRARSVFDQGILFLRASNPFLQKGREVTVKVGIRKGGGGQRIQCDALCDRSQVNFLTSKRTTNYCDSTVRLNAEPQLSEDVFATDLSYMPYLGWRMIGHPSEWRFQMPFLSLSC
;
A
#
# COMPACT_ATOMS: atom_id res chain seq x y z
N MET A 1 15.57 39.05 -19.46
CA MET A 1 14.86 39.03 -18.16
C MET A 1 13.74 38.00 -18.26
N LEU A 2 13.90 36.84 -17.62
CA LEU A 2 12.85 35.82 -17.55
C LEU A 2 12.05 36.11 -16.27
N THR A 3 10.76 36.36 -16.43
CA THR A 3 9.84 36.59 -15.32
C THR A 3 9.69 35.33 -14.47
N GLU A 4 9.98 35.45 -13.18
CA GLU A 4 9.59 34.49 -12.15
C GLU A 4 8.05 34.39 -12.16
N GLY A 5 7.51 33.16 -12.21
CA GLY A 5 6.07 32.92 -12.00
C GLY A 5 5.25 32.42 -13.19
N SER A 6 5.78 32.36 -14.43
CA SER A 6 5.06 31.67 -15.52
C SER A 6 5.35 30.17 -15.51
N PHE A 7 4.33 29.32 -15.39
CA PHE A 7 4.48 27.90 -15.72
C PHE A 7 4.84 27.81 -17.21
N GLY A 8 6.06 27.38 -17.52
CA GLY A 8 6.52 27.24 -18.91
C GLY A 8 5.68 26.21 -19.67
N LEU A 9 5.79 26.19 -21.00
CA LEU A 9 5.21 25.13 -21.82
C LEU A 9 5.72 23.77 -21.32
N SER A 10 4.85 22.99 -20.69
CA SER A 10 5.14 21.63 -20.26
C SER A 10 4.63 20.64 -21.30
N SER A 11 5.52 19.87 -21.92
CA SER A 11 5.16 18.60 -22.54
C SER A 11 5.35 17.49 -21.53
N GLY A 12 4.38 16.57 -21.44
CA GLY A 12 4.53 15.35 -20.64
C GLY A 12 5.72 14.50 -21.13
N ILE A 13 6.22 13.64 -20.24
CA ILE A 13 7.17 12.59 -20.60
C ILE A 13 6.48 11.69 -21.64
N ALA A 14 7.19 11.34 -22.72
CA ALA A 14 6.69 10.45 -23.75
C ALA A 14 7.15 9.01 -23.54
N HIS A 15 8.41 8.84 -23.17
CA HIS A 15 8.96 7.53 -22.86
C HIS A 15 10.16 7.64 -21.92
N VAL A 16 10.46 6.52 -21.26
CA VAL A 16 11.69 6.32 -20.49
C VAL A 16 12.38 5.08 -21.04
N THR A 17 13.63 5.23 -21.44
CA THR A 17 14.48 4.12 -21.88
C THR A 17 15.34 3.66 -20.72
N VAL A 18 15.32 2.35 -20.47
CA VAL A 18 16.07 1.64 -19.45
C VAL A 18 17.18 0.88 -20.19
N LYS A 19 18.45 1.20 -19.91
CA LYS A 19 19.61 0.58 -20.57
C LYS A 19 20.45 -0.18 -19.56
N GLU A 20 20.74 -1.43 -19.85
CA GLU A 20 21.70 -2.22 -19.08
C GLU A 20 23.13 -1.80 -19.44
N GLU A 21 23.96 -1.46 -18.45
CA GLU A 21 25.29 -0.86 -18.69
C GLU A 21 26.43 -1.87 -19.01
N PHE A 22 26.10 -3.08 -19.48
CA PHE A 22 27.11 -4.09 -19.86
C PHE A 22 27.28 -4.21 -21.39
N ILE A 23 28.36 -4.86 -21.82
CA ILE A 23 28.68 -5.06 -23.24
C ILE A 23 27.57 -5.91 -23.90
N GLY A 24 26.77 -5.30 -24.77
CA GLY A 24 25.61 -5.94 -25.40
C GLY A 24 24.31 -5.85 -24.58
N GLY A 25 24.25 -4.93 -23.62
CA GLY A 25 23.10 -4.68 -22.75
C GLY A 25 21.80 -4.44 -23.51
N ARG A 26 20.69 -4.90 -22.95
CA ARG A 26 19.37 -4.70 -23.53
C ARG A 26 18.89 -3.29 -23.25
N GLU A 27 18.21 -2.72 -24.24
CA GLU A 27 17.46 -1.48 -24.10
C GLU A 27 15.98 -1.81 -24.04
N MET A 28 15.29 -1.30 -23.03
CA MET A 28 13.85 -1.44 -22.85
C MET A 28 13.22 -0.06 -22.78
N THR A 29 12.23 0.23 -23.62
CA THR A 29 11.55 1.53 -23.61
C THR A 29 10.14 1.38 -23.06
N ALA A 30 9.85 2.12 -21.99
CA ALA A 30 8.51 2.27 -21.44
C ALA A 30 7.85 3.51 -22.05
N PHE A 31 6.79 3.30 -22.83
CA PHE A 31 5.99 4.38 -23.43
C PHE A 31 4.89 4.83 -22.48
N ILE A 32 4.63 6.13 -22.46
CA ILE A 32 3.58 6.74 -21.65
C ILE A 32 2.46 7.17 -22.58
N GLU A 33 1.31 6.52 -22.43
CA GLU A 33 0.12 6.86 -23.19
C GLU A 33 -0.40 8.25 -22.77
N ARG A 34 -0.89 9.02 -23.76
CA ARG A 34 -1.45 10.37 -23.52
C ARG A 34 -2.84 10.33 -22.87
N GLU A 35 -3.47 9.17 -22.84
CA GLU A 35 -4.81 9.01 -22.28
C GLU A 35 -4.81 9.42 -20.79
N PRO A 36 -5.95 9.91 -20.26
CA PRO A 36 -6.02 10.21 -18.84
C PRO A 36 -5.70 8.92 -18.09
N THR A 37 -4.74 8.99 -17.16
CA THR A 37 -4.41 7.90 -16.25
C THR A 37 -5.70 7.38 -15.63
N VAL A 38 -6.21 6.26 -16.14
CA VAL A 38 -7.42 5.64 -15.61
C VAL A 38 -6.98 5.00 -14.31
N TYR A 39 -7.71 5.31 -13.23
CA TYR A 39 -7.53 4.62 -11.98
C TYR A 39 -7.44 3.11 -12.26
N PRO A 40 -6.34 2.43 -11.88
CA PRO A 40 -5.53 2.71 -10.70
C PRO A 40 -4.26 3.58 -10.82
N GLU A 41 -3.95 4.16 -11.97
CA GLU A 41 -2.67 4.85 -12.13
C GLU A 41 -2.65 6.25 -11.46
N THR A 42 -1.66 6.47 -10.58
CA THR A 42 -1.41 7.80 -10.00
C THR A 42 -0.73 8.69 -11.03
N ARG A 43 -1.41 9.78 -11.39
CA ARG A 43 -0.86 10.77 -12.33
C ARG A 43 0.50 11.26 -11.88
N GLY A 44 1.50 11.20 -12.76
CA GLY A 44 2.86 11.66 -12.49
C GLY A 44 3.81 10.59 -11.94
N LEU A 45 3.31 9.40 -11.60
CA LEU A 45 4.15 8.23 -11.32
C LEU A 45 4.35 7.40 -12.59
N LEU A 46 5.58 6.97 -12.79
CA LEU A 46 5.98 6.11 -13.90
C LEU A 46 6.50 4.79 -13.36
N TYR A 47 6.19 3.73 -14.09
CA TYR A 47 6.55 2.39 -13.70
C TYR A 47 7.38 1.78 -14.80
N LEU A 48 8.62 1.45 -14.43
CA LEU A 48 9.64 1.06 -15.37
C LEU A 48 9.87 -0.44 -15.26
N PRO A 49 9.89 -1.18 -16.38
CA PRO A 49 10.37 -2.55 -16.36
C PRO A 49 11.87 -2.52 -16.06
N LEU A 50 12.24 -3.07 -14.92
CA LEU A 50 13.64 -3.23 -14.53
C LEU A 50 14.07 -4.67 -14.83
N PRO A 51 15.31 -4.88 -15.30
CA PRO A 51 15.81 -6.22 -15.55
C PRO A 51 15.92 -7.00 -14.23
N ASN A 52 15.60 -8.29 -14.27
CA ASN A 52 15.75 -9.16 -13.12
C ASN A 52 17.21 -9.58 -12.97
N PRO A 53 17.91 -9.22 -11.87
CA PRO A 53 19.30 -9.63 -11.66
C PRO A 53 19.37 -11.16 -11.53
N SER A 54 19.87 -11.81 -12.58
CA SER A 54 19.94 -13.28 -12.68
C SER A 54 21.03 -13.90 -11.82
N GLU A 55 22.06 -13.13 -11.50
CA GLU A 55 23.23 -13.60 -10.74
C GLU A 55 23.21 -13.06 -9.31
N PRO A 56 23.32 -13.92 -8.29
CA PRO A 56 23.38 -13.48 -6.91
C PRO A 56 24.69 -12.72 -6.65
N ASN A 57 24.60 -11.59 -5.93
CA ASN A 57 25.74 -10.73 -5.54
C ASN A 57 26.48 -10.02 -6.70
N VAL A 58 25.87 -9.92 -7.88
CA VAL A 58 26.40 -9.09 -8.97
C VAL A 58 25.61 -7.79 -9.05
N ASP A 59 26.32 -6.69 -9.26
CA ASP A 59 25.72 -5.36 -9.43
C ASP A 59 25.20 -5.23 -10.85
N PHE A 60 23.88 -5.12 -10.99
CA PHE A 60 23.25 -4.84 -12.28
C PHE A 60 23.01 -3.33 -12.39
N ASN A 61 23.94 -2.65 -13.07
CA ASN A 61 23.83 -1.21 -13.32
C ASN A 61 22.89 -0.93 -14.48
N VAL A 62 21.95 -0.03 -14.23
CA VAL A 62 20.92 0.35 -15.18
C VAL A 62 20.87 1.87 -15.26
N SER A 63 20.95 2.41 -16.48
CA SER A 63 20.73 3.84 -16.73
C SER A 63 19.31 4.09 -17.24
N LEU A 64 18.73 5.22 -16.84
CA LEU A 64 17.39 5.64 -17.24
C LEU A 64 17.45 6.95 -18.03
N GLU A 65 16.87 6.99 -19.21
CA GLU A 65 16.80 8.21 -20.02
C GLU A 65 15.34 8.55 -20.33
N ALA A 66 14.85 9.65 -19.78
CA ALA A 66 13.50 10.14 -20.04
C ALA A 66 13.51 11.20 -21.15
N SER A 67 12.56 11.08 -22.08
CA SER A 67 12.37 12.03 -23.18
C SER A 67 10.92 12.48 -23.28
N ASP A 68 10.72 13.75 -23.65
CA ASP A 68 9.40 14.31 -23.93
C ASP A 68 8.88 13.93 -25.33
N HIS A 69 7.66 14.35 -25.66
CA HIS A 69 7.04 14.07 -26.97
C HIS A 69 7.77 14.69 -28.17
N TYR A 70 8.71 15.60 -27.95
CA TYR A 70 9.52 16.22 -28.99
C TYR A 70 10.93 15.63 -29.05
N GLY A 71 11.21 14.57 -28.28
CA GLY A 71 12.52 13.92 -28.22
C GLY A 71 13.56 14.70 -27.41
N ARG A 72 13.15 15.66 -26.58
CA ARG A 72 14.05 16.41 -25.71
C ARG A 72 14.24 15.64 -24.39
N TYR A 73 15.50 15.55 -23.95
CA TYR A 73 15.85 14.92 -22.68
C TYR A 73 15.25 15.68 -21.50
N CYS A 74 14.72 14.92 -20.55
CA CYS A 74 14.20 15.43 -19.30
C CYS A 74 15.31 15.45 -18.25
N GLN A 75 15.40 16.54 -17.49
CA GLN A 75 16.36 16.67 -16.40
C GLN A 75 16.00 15.70 -15.27
N THR A 76 16.96 14.87 -14.86
CA THR A 76 16.78 13.93 -13.75
C THR A 76 17.19 14.60 -12.43
N TYR A 77 16.36 14.38 -11.40
CA TYR A 77 16.65 14.69 -10.01
C TYR A 77 16.55 13.43 -9.15
N CYS A 78 17.51 13.21 -8.26
CA CYS A 78 17.51 12.09 -7.31
C CYS A 78 17.32 12.61 -5.90
N LEU A 79 16.57 11.87 -5.08
CA LEU A 79 16.40 12.16 -3.67
C LEU A 79 17.68 11.79 -2.90
N ASN A 80 18.31 12.78 -2.29
CA ASN A 80 19.38 12.54 -1.32
C ASN A 80 18.75 12.31 0.06
N SER A 81 18.69 11.06 0.51
CA SER A 81 18.08 10.65 1.78
C SER A 81 18.70 11.33 3.01
N THR A 82 19.98 11.68 2.96
CA THR A 82 20.68 12.35 4.08
C THR A 82 20.25 13.80 4.25
N THR A 83 19.99 14.49 3.15
CA THR A 83 19.63 15.92 3.17
C THR A 83 18.15 16.19 2.92
N ASP A 84 17.39 15.14 2.58
CA ASP A 84 15.97 15.17 2.23
C ASP A 84 15.65 16.22 1.14
N LYS A 85 16.53 16.27 0.13
CA LYS A 85 16.50 17.21 -0.99
C LYS A 85 16.74 16.49 -2.31
N TYR A 86 16.04 16.94 -3.34
CA TYR A 86 16.28 16.53 -4.72
C TYR A 86 17.43 17.30 -5.34
N GLN A 87 18.37 16.59 -5.94
CA GLN A 87 19.52 17.17 -6.62
C GLN A 87 19.65 16.60 -8.03
N VAL A 88 20.18 17.39 -8.96
CA VAL A 88 20.53 16.91 -10.29
C VAL A 88 21.52 15.76 -10.15
N CYS A 89 21.21 14.63 -10.77
CA CYS A 89 21.99 13.40 -10.67
C CYS A 89 22.08 12.71 -12.04
N THR A 90 23.00 11.75 -12.15
CA THR A 90 22.95 10.74 -13.20
C THR A 90 21.86 9.72 -12.83
N PRO A 91 20.89 9.45 -13.73
CA PRO A 91 19.80 8.50 -13.51
C PRO A 91 20.31 7.05 -13.59
N GLN A 92 21.10 6.62 -12.61
CA GLN A 92 21.63 5.25 -12.54
C GLN A 92 21.05 4.52 -11.32
N LEU A 93 20.69 3.26 -11.53
CA LEU A 93 20.22 2.34 -10.51
C LEU A 93 21.17 1.15 -10.43
N VAL A 94 21.43 0.69 -9.21
CA VAL A 94 22.17 -0.53 -8.95
C VAL A 94 21.17 -1.56 -8.42
N LEU A 95 20.85 -2.55 -9.24
CA LEU A 95 19.93 -3.62 -8.90
C LEU A 95 20.71 -4.82 -8.35
N ARG A 96 20.22 -5.40 -7.25
CA ARG A 96 20.81 -6.57 -6.62
C ARG A 96 19.74 -7.56 -6.21
N SER A 97 20.08 -8.84 -6.27
CA SER A 97 19.22 -9.94 -5.84
C SER A 97 19.27 -10.19 -4.32
N THR A 98 20.31 -9.70 -3.62
CA THR A 98 20.58 -10.01 -2.21
C THR A 98 20.92 -8.76 -1.39
N LEU A 99 20.49 -8.75 -0.13
CA LEU A 99 20.76 -7.68 0.85
C LEU A 99 22.08 -7.86 1.63
N ASN A 100 22.78 -8.98 1.41
CA ASN A 100 23.89 -9.40 2.27
C ASN A 100 25.21 -8.61 2.05
N SER A 101 25.20 -7.57 1.22
CA SER A 101 26.36 -6.69 1.04
C SER A 101 26.23 -5.46 1.94
N HIS A 102 27.30 -5.06 2.64
CA HIS A 102 27.44 -3.77 3.33
C HIS A 102 27.32 -2.52 2.42
N LEU A 103 26.88 -2.69 1.18
CA LEU A 103 26.76 -1.68 0.15
C LEU A 103 25.29 -1.32 -0.05
N LEU A 104 25.00 -0.03 -0.12
CA LEU A 104 23.65 0.53 -0.27
C LEU A 104 23.03 0.11 -1.62
N THR A 105 21.87 -0.56 -1.57
CA THR A 105 21.03 -0.79 -2.76
C THR A 105 20.21 0.45 -3.10
N SER A 106 19.78 0.60 -4.35
CA SER A 106 18.84 1.66 -4.70
C SER A 106 17.55 1.51 -3.88
N ASN A 107 17.15 2.58 -3.20
CA ASN A 107 15.94 2.61 -2.36
C ASN A 107 14.70 2.79 -3.24
N ILE A 108 14.33 1.73 -3.95
CA ILE A 108 13.18 1.72 -4.86
C ILE A 108 12.21 0.62 -4.45
N SER A 109 10.92 0.96 -4.50
CA SER A 109 9.85 -0.03 -4.40
C SER A 109 9.64 -0.69 -5.77
N PHE A 110 9.55 -2.02 -5.81
CA PHE A 110 9.23 -2.76 -7.04
C PHE A 110 8.25 -3.89 -6.74
N THR A 111 7.51 -4.32 -7.77
CA THR A 111 6.60 -5.46 -7.67
C THR A 111 6.53 -6.22 -8.98
N HIS A 112 6.30 -7.53 -8.88
CA HIS A 112 6.00 -8.40 -10.02
C HIS A 112 4.50 -8.46 -10.32
N GLN A 113 3.65 -7.93 -9.44
CA GLN A 113 2.21 -7.96 -9.59
C GLN A 113 1.67 -6.63 -10.12
N LEU A 114 1.02 -6.66 -11.28
CA LEU A 114 0.41 -5.47 -11.89
C LEU A 114 -0.60 -4.78 -10.97
N SER A 115 -1.35 -5.54 -10.16
CA SER A 115 -2.32 -5.01 -9.21
C SER A 115 -1.70 -4.24 -8.05
N ALA A 116 -0.49 -4.60 -7.64
CA ALA A 116 0.22 -3.99 -6.51
C ALA A 116 0.92 -2.68 -6.91
N ARG A 117 1.12 -2.48 -8.21
CA ARG A 117 1.86 -1.36 -8.80
C ARG A 117 1.42 -0.01 -8.24
N LYS A 118 0.11 0.22 -8.10
CA LYS A 118 -0.46 1.49 -7.61
C LYS A 118 -0.21 1.82 -6.13
N PHE A 119 0.25 0.85 -5.37
CA PHE A 119 0.48 0.97 -3.93
C PHE A 119 1.97 0.96 -3.57
N LEU A 120 2.85 0.94 -4.58
CA LEU A 120 4.27 1.14 -4.34
C LEU A 120 4.49 2.52 -3.71
N ASP A 121 5.44 2.57 -2.78
CA ASP A 121 5.76 3.76 -2.00
C ASP A 121 4.60 4.26 -1.13
N MET A 122 3.64 3.42 -0.78
CA MET A 122 2.54 3.76 0.13
C MET A 122 2.62 3.01 1.45
N ASP A 123 2.19 3.68 2.52
CA ASP A 123 1.93 3.06 3.81
C ASP A 123 0.43 2.76 3.96
N LEU A 124 0.02 1.53 3.64
CA LEU A 124 -1.35 1.04 3.85
C LEU A 124 -1.52 0.39 5.23
N SER A 125 -0.49 0.46 6.09
CA SER A 125 -0.55 -0.02 7.47
C SER A 125 -1.15 1.00 8.44
N VAL A 126 -1.28 2.25 8.02
CA VAL A 126 -1.86 3.35 8.81
C VAL A 126 -3.29 3.68 8.38
N HIS A 127 -3.95 4.53 9.16
CA HIS A 127 -5.32 4.99 8.87
C HIS A 127 -5.45 5.65 7.48
N PRO A 128 -6.57 5.49 6.75
CA PRO A 128 -6.71 5.98 5.37
C PRO A 128 -6.51 7.48 5.16
N LYS A 129 -6.86 8.31 6.15
CA LYS A 129 -6.57 9.77 6.11
C LYS A 129 -5.06 10.09 6.06
N LEU A 130 -4.21 9.16 6.47
CA LEU A 130 -2.76 9.34 6.52
C LEU A 130 -2.05 8.73 5.30
N TRP A 131 -2.80 8.06 4.41
CA TRP A 131 -2.22 7.48 3.20
C TRP A 131 -1.70 8.58 2.28
N LYS A 132 -0.45 8.41 1.87
CA LYS A 132 0.23 9.25 0.90
C LYS A 132 1.17 8.39 0.08
N VAL A 133 1.43 8.83 -1.14
CA VAL A 133 2.57 8.30 -1.91
C VAL A 133 3.82 8.97 -1.36
N HIS A 134 4.80 8.17 -0.97
CA HIS A 134 6.10 8.67 -0.57
C HIS A 134 6.86 9.17 -1.80
N SER A 135 7.61 10.25 -1.58
CA SER A 135 8.45 10.88 -2.59
C SER A 135 9.35 9.84 -3.28
N PRO A 136 9.29 9.70 -4.61
CA PRO A 136 10.06 8.69 -5.34
C PRO A 136 11.55 9.00 -5.32
N PHE A 137 12.39 7.99 -5.46
CA PHE A 137 13.84 8.19 -5.47
C PHE A 137 14.33 9.01 -6.68
N ILE A 138 13.69 8.86 -7.84
CA ILE A 138 14.06 9.55 -9.10
C ILE A 138 12.86 10.32 -9.64
N VAL A 139 13.10 11.57 -10.07
CA VAL A 139 12.11 12.44 -10.71
C VAL A 139 12.65 12.94 -12.05
N PHE A 140 11.86 12.77 -13.11
CA PHE A 140 12.16 13.31 -14.43
C PHE A 140 11.38 14.61 -14.67
N ASN A 141 12.10 15.70 -14.93
CA ASN A 141 11.52 17.00 -15.24
C ASN A 141 11.74 17.34 -16.72
N CYS A 142 10.68 17.30 -17.52
CA CYS A 142 10.73 17.67 -18.95
C CYS A 142 10.45 19.15 -19.21
N GLN A 143 10.38 19.98 -18.17
CA GLN A 143 10.20 21.42 -18.35
C GLN A 143 11.52 22.09 -18.74
N THR A 144 11.42 23.14 -19.54
CA THR A 144 12.59 23.96 -19.93
C THR A 144 13.12 24.82 -18.78
N LYS A 145 12.33 25.01 -17.71
CA LYS A 145 12.74 25.74 -16.52
C LYS A 145 13.39 24.79 -15.51
N LEU A 146 14.57 25.16 -15.04
CA LEU A 146 15.22 24.50 -13.92
C LEU A 146 14.38 24.69 -12.66
N LEU A 147 14.00 23.58 -12.04
CA LEU A 147 13.32 23.57 -10.75
C LEU A 147 14.38 23.50 -9.65
N ASN A 148 14.16 24.25 -8.56
CA ASN A 148 14.95 24.11 -7.35
C ASN A 148 14.50 22.86 -6.57
N SER A 149 15.33 22.39 -5.64
CA SER A 149 15.06 21.16 -4.87
C SER A 149 13.75 21.20 -4.08
N ALA A 150 13.35 22.38 -3.59
CA ALA A 150 12.15 22.57 -2.80
C ALA A 150 10.89 22.44 -3.66
N MET A 151 10.90 23.01 -4.87
CA MET A 151 9.81 22.91 -5.84
C MET A 151 9.61 21.46 -6.29
N VAL A 152 10.69 20.72 -6.57
CA VAL A 152 10.60 19.30 -6.93
C VAL A 152 9.94 18.51 -5.80
N LYS A 153 10.38 18.73 -4.56
CA LYS A 153 9.84 18.07 -3.38
C LYS A 153 8.34 18.36 -3.19
N GLU A 154 7.96 19.63 -3.27
CA GLU A 154 6.56 20.05 -3.12
C GLU A 154 5.66 19.41 -4.20
N ILE A 155 6.13 19.32 -5.44
CA ILE A 155 5.39 18.66 -6.52
C ILE A 155 5.24 17.16 -6.22
N THR A 156 6.29 16.49 -5.74
CA THR A 156 6.22 15.06 -5.41
C THR A 156 5.34 14.78 -4.19
N GLU A 157 5.33 15.64 -3.18
CA GLU A 157 4.50 15.46 -1.97
C GLU A 157 3.01 15.73 -2.23
N ARG A 158 2.68 16.49 -3.27
CA ARG A 158 1.29 16.67 -3.72
C ARG A 158 0.72 15.44 -4.43
N LEU A 159 1.57 14.48 -4.82
CA LEU A 159 1.10 13.21 -5.37
C LEU A 159 0.39 12.43 -4.28
N SER A 160 -0.93 12.35 -4.38
CA SER A 160 -1.77 11.56 -3.50
C SER A 160 -2.71 10.71 -4.35
N PRO A 161 -2.98 9.46 -3.94
CA PRO A 161 -4.06 8.71 -4.54
C PRO A 161 -5.38 9.44 -4.25
N PRO A 162 -6.44 9.21 -5.05
CA PRO A 162 -7.76 9.72 -4.72
C PRO A 162 -8.12 9.28 -3.30
N ILE A 163 -8.40 10.25 -2.44
CA ILE A 163 -8.51 10.00 -1.01
C ILE A 163 -9.83 9.29 -0.73
N GLU A 164 -9.78 8.15 -0.06
CA GLU A 164 -10.96 7.31 0.18
C GLU A 164 -12.12 8.02 0.86
N HIS A 165 -11.85 9.01 1.72
CA HIS A 165 -12.88 9.79 2.39
C HIS A 165 -13.72 10.67 1.44
N LEU A 166 -13.29 10.82 0.18
CA LEU A 166 -14.03 11.51 -0.87
C LEU A 166 -14.92 10.54 -1.68
N ILE A 167 -14.73 9.23 -1.51
CA ILE A 167 -15.54 8.20 -2.18
C ILE A 167 -16.79 7.97 -1.33
N ALA A 168 -17.94 8.45 -1.82
CA ALA A 168 -19.24 8.32 -1.16
C ALA A 168 -19.82 6.89 -1.27
N THR A 169 -19.10 5.90 -0.73
CA THR A 169 -19.59 4.54 -0.58
C THR A 169 -20.18 4.35 0.83
N PRO A 170 -21.32 3.65 0.98
CA PRO A 170 -21.97 3.52 2.29
C PRO A 170 -21.21 2.61 3.26
N HIS A 171 -20.24 1.83 2.77
CA HIS A 171 -19.54 0.82 3.55
C HIS A 171 -18.04 0.85 3.30
N VAL A 172 -17.29 0.40 4.30
CA VAL A 172 -15.86 0.15 4.26
C VAL A 172 -15.60 -1.32 4.56
N TRP A 173 -14.40 -1.75 4.20
CA TRP A 173 -13.89 -3.07 4.50
C TRP A 173 -12.70 -2.94 5.45
N PHE A 174 -12.65 -3.78 6.48
CA PHE A 174 -11.57 -3.83 7.45
C PHE A 174 -11.10 -5.27 7.64
N ARG A 175 -9.97 -5.44 8.33
CA ARG A 175 -9.30 -6.74 8.46
C ARG A 175 -9.56 -7.36 9.83
N VAL A 176 -9.69 -8.68 9.86
CA VAL A 176 -9.72 -9.47 11.09
C VAL A 176 -8.81 -10.68 10.93
N GLY A 177 -7.96 -10.92 11.91
CA GLY A 177 -7.11 -12.10 11.96
C GLY A 177 -7.93 -13.34 12.33
N LEU A 178 -7.56 -14.48 11.75
CA LEU A 178 -8.13 -15.78 12.04
C LEU A 178 -6.98 -16.73 12.33
N ILE A 179 -6.94 -17.20 13.58
CA ILE A 179 -6.06 -18.27 14.04
C ILE A 179 -6.96 -19.47 14.22
N ILE A 180 -6.56 -20.60 13.66
CA ILE A 180 -7.27 -21.87 13.79
C ILE A 180 -6.36 -22.81 14.55
N LYS A 181 -6.75 -23.12 15.79
CA LYS A 181 -6.09 -24.10 16.64
C LYS A 181 -6.45 -25.47 16.08
N SER A 182 -5.51 -26.07 15.36
CA SER A 182 -5.66 -27.46 14.93
C SER A 182 -5.77 -28.34 16.17
N GLY A 183 -6.94 -28.93 16.39
CA GLY A 183 -7.12 -29.96 17.40
C GLY A 183 -6.27 -31.19 17.10
N SER A 184 -6.04 -32.02 18.12
CA SER A 184 -5.28 -33.27 18.06
C SER A 184 -5.84 -34.36 17.11
N SER A 185 -6.88 -34.07 16.35
CA SER A 185 -7.40 -34.90 15.28
C SER A 185 -7.32 -34.16 13.94
N SER A 186 -6.65 -34.80 12.99
CA SER A 186 -6.49 -34.41 11.59
C SER A 186 -7.82 -34.40 10.81
N GLN A 187 -8.80 -33.63 11.26
CA GLN A 187 -9.98 -33.30 10.47
C GLN A 187 -9.68 -32.02 9.69
N LEU A 188 -9.62 -32.16 8.37
CA LEU A 188 -9.70 -31.04 7.44
C LEU A 188 -10.96 -30.24 7.80
N ILE A 189 -10.78 -29.07 8.42
CA ILE A 189 -11.87 -28.16 8.71
C ILE A 189 -12.44 -27.72 7.36
N ASP A 190 -13.68 -28.12 7.06
CA ASP A 190 -14.37 -27.68 5.85
C ASP A 190 -14.78 -26.23 6.04
N TYR A 191 -13.99 -25.32 5.46
CA TYR A 191 -14.21 -23.88 5.49
C TYR A 191 -15.52 -23.46 4.82
N ASP A 192 -16.10 -24.32 3.97
CA ASP A 192 -17.38 -24.04 3.30
C ASP A 192 -18.56 -24.18 4.28
N GLU A 193 -18.37 -24.82 5.45
CA GLU A 193 -19.37 -24.92 6.51
C GLU A 193 -19.39 -23.72 7.47
N PHE A 194 -18.54 -22.70 7.28
CA PHE A 194 -18.42 -21.58 8.23
C PHE A 194 -18.78 -20.23 7.61
N GLU A 195 -19.45 -19.40 8.40
CA GLU A 195 -19.82 -18.03 8.08
C GLU A 195 -19.21 -17.08 9.11
N VAL A 196 -18.75 -15.92 8.66
CA VAL A 196 -18.29 -14.85 9.53
C VAL A 196 -19.36 -13.77 9.58
N GLU A 197 -19.65 -13.31 10.79
CA GLU A 197 -20.66 -12.30 11.10
C GLU A 197 -19.98 -11.03 11.59
N ALA A 198 -20.43 -9.89 11.09
CA ALA A 198 -20.07 -8.56 11.55
C ALA A 198 -21.36 -7.80 11.90
N GLU A 199 -21.53 -7.48 13.18
CA GLU A 199 -22.73 -6.84 13.73
C GLU A 199 -22.38 -5.47 14.30
N GLU A 200 -22.98 -4.41 13.76
CA GLU A 200 -22.77 -3.06 14.29
C GLU A 200 -23.53 -2.83 15.60
N ILE A 201 -22.83 -2.29 16.60
CA ILE A 201 -23.34 -1.99 17.93
C ILE A 201 -23.32 -0.47 18.15
N GLY A 202 -24.41 0.10 18.67
CA GLY A 202 -24.45 1.51 19.09
C GLY A 202 -24.91 2.53 18.03
N GLY A 203 -25.38 2.07 16.87
CA GLY A 203 -26.03 2.85 15.82
C GLY A 203 -27.56 2.74 15.87
N GLY A 204 -28.30 3.78 15.47
CA GLY A 204 -29.78 3.71 15.35
C GLY A 204 -30.27 2.81 14.20
N HIS A 205 -29.35 2.43 13.30
CA HIS A 205 -29.54 1.43 12.26
C HIS A 205 -28.52 0.31 12.50
N PHE A 206 -29.01 -0.88 12.81
CA PHE A 206 -28.19 -2.07 12.99
C PHE A 206 -27.88 -2.65 11.60
N GLU A 207 -26.64 -2.50 11.11
CA GLU A 207 -26.18 -3.23 9.94
C GLU A 207 -25.59 -4.57 10.41
N PHE A 208 -26.13 -5.67 9.89
CA PHE A 208 -25.63 -7.03 10.10
C PHE A 208 -25.13 -7.56 8.76
N TYR A 209 -23.87 -7.96 8.73
CA TYR A 209 -23.23 -8.55 7.56
C TYR A 209 -22.79 -9.97 7.88
N SER A 210 -23.13 -10.90 6.99
CA SER A 210 -22.74 -12.30 7.06
C SER A 210 -22.23 -12.77 5.72
N THR A 211 -21.10 -13.47 5.70
CA THR A 211 -20.54 -14.07 4.48
C THR A 211 -19.84 -15.37 4.80
N SER A 212 -19.74 -16.26 3.81
CA SER A 212 -18.95 -17.49 3.94
C SER A 212 -17.49 -17.17 4.25
N LEU A 213 -16.87 -17.94 5.13
CA LEU A 213 -15.47 -17.76 5.53
C LEU A 213 -14.53 -17.76 4.33
N ARG A 214 -14.76 -18.66 3.35
CA ARG A 214 -14.01 -18.72 2.09
C ARG A 214 -14.01 -17.42 1.29
N ARG A 215 -15.13 -16.68 1.27
CA ARG A 215 -15.24 -15.40 0.55
C ARG A 215 -14.61 -14.24 1.32
N ALA A 216 -14.64 -14.29 2.65
CA ALA A 216 -14.02 -13.25 3.47
C ALA A 216 -12.49 -13.34 3.47
N ARG A 217 -11.91 -14.52 3.24
CA ARG A 217 -10.45 -14.71 3.30
C ARG A 217 -9.69 -13.90 2.26
N SER A 218 -8.54 -13.39 2.67
CA SER A 218 -7.56 -12.83 1.74
C SER A 218 -7.00 -13.92 0.83
N VAL A 219 -6.77 -13.54 -0.42
CA VAL A 219 -6.15 -14.40 -1.43
C VAL A 219 -4.66 -14.63 -1.12
N PHE A 220 -4.02 -13.68 -0.42
CA PHE A 220 -2.60 -13.74 -0.10
C PHE A 220 -2.30 -14.33 1.27
N ASP A 221 -3.16 -14.06 2.27
CA ASP A 221 -3.01 -14.57 3.63
C ASP A 221 -4.32 -15.20 4.11
N GLN A 222 -4.34 -16.52 4.16
CA GLN A 222 -5.50 -17.28 4.61
C GLN A 222 -5.86 -17.05 6.09
N GLY A 223 -4.97 -16.44 6.87
CA GLY A 223 -5.22 -16.00 8.24
C GLY A 223 -5.88 -14.62 8.34
N ILE A 224 -6.17 -13.93 7.24
CA ILE A 224 -6.80 -12.61 7.24
C ILE A 224 -8.17 -12.69 6.58
N LEU A 225 -9.17 -12.10 7.25
CA LEU A 225 -10.55 -11.95 6.78
C LEU A 225 -10.83 -10.47 6.49
N PHE A 226 -11.56 -10.20 5.41
CA PHE A 226 -12.11 -8.89 5.08
C PHE A 226 -13.58 -8.85 5.43
N LEU A 227 -13.94 -7.93 6.33
CA LEU A 227 -15.30 -7.75 6.80
C LEU A 227 -15.79 -6.36 6.47
N ARG A 228 -17.10 -6.26 6.28
CA ARG A 228 -17.78 -5.01 5.92
C ARG A 228 -18.32 -4.32 7.18
N ALA A 229 -18.24 -3.00 7.18
CA ALA A 229 -18.85 -2.11 8.16
C ALA A 229 -19.36 -0.84 7.47
N SER A 230 -20.22 -0.08 8.13
CA SER A 230 -20.63 1.25 7.72
C SER A 230 -19.44 2.17 7.57
N ASN A 231 -19.48 3.04 6.55
CA ASN A 231 -18.39 3.97 6.28
C ASN A 231 -18.31 5.07 7.36
N PRO A 232 -17.23 5.11 8.19
CA PRO A 232 -17.08 6.12 9.24
C PRO A 232 -16.97 7.54 8.69
N PHE A 233 -16.51 7.73 7.44
CA PHE A 233 -16.41 9.06 6.83
C PHE A 233 -17.77 9.71 6.55
N LEU A 234 -18.82 8.90 6.35
CA LEU A 234 -20.18 9.41 6.16
C LEU A 234 -20.89 9.71 7.48
N GLN A 235 -20.42 9.11 8.58
CA GLN A 235 -21.01 9.28 9.90
C GLN A 235 -20.31 10.41 10.66
N LYS A 236 -20.76 11.66 10.46
CA LYS A 236 -20.19 12.87 11.07
C LYS A 236 -19.97 12.72 12.59
N GLY A 237 -18.73 12.46 13.00
CA GLY A 237 -18.31 12.37 14.41
C GLY A 237 -18.81 11.14 15.16
N ARG A 238 -19.33 10.12 14.48
CA ARG A 238 -19.80 8.87 15.11
C ARG A 238 -18.77 7.76 14.89
N GLU A 239 -18.49 7.00 15.94
CA GLU A 239 -17.72 5.77 15.82
C GLU A 239 -18.62 4.62 15.34
N VAL A 240 -18.08 3.77 14.48
CA VAL A 240 -18.72 2.53 14.03
C VAL A 240 -18.07 1.41 14.85
N THR A 241 -18.82 0.84 15.80
CA THR A 241 -18.36 -0.30 16.59
C THR A 241 -18.94 -1.58 16.02
N VAL A 242 -18.08 -2.52 15.63
CA VAL A 242 -18.48 -3.78 15.01
C VAL A 242 -18.09 -4.92 15.91
N LYS A 243 -19.03 -5.81 16.23
CA LYS A 243 -18.76 -7.08 16.90
C LYS A 243 -18.64 -8.18 15.86
N VAL A 244 -17.55 -8.94 15.95
CA VAL A 244 -17.22 -9.98 14.99
C VAL A 244 -17.41 -11.35 15.63
N GLY A 245 -17.99 -12.28 14.88
CA GLY A 245 -18.18 -13.67 15.31
C GLY A 245 -18.08 -14.64 14.15
N ILE A 246 -17.89 -15.92 14.46
CA ILE A 246 -17.91 -17.00 13.49
C ILE A 246 -19.05 -17.96 13.85
N ARG A 247 -19.81 -18.37 12.84
CA ARG A 247 -20.97 -19.25 12.96
C ARG A 247 -20.80 -20.45 12.05
N LYS A 248 -21.33 -21.61 12.46
CA LYS A 248 -21.52 -22.73 11.54
C LYS A 248 -22.68 -22.42 10.57
N GLY A 249 -22.45 -22.58 9.27
CA GLY A 249 -23.36 -22.23 8.18
C GLY A 249 -24.74 -22.87 8.31
N GLY A 250 -25.74 -22.25 7.68
CA GLY A 250 -27.14 -22.70 7.74
C GLY A 250 -27.90 -22.27 9.01
N GLY A 251 -27.44 -21.22 9.70
CA GLY A 251 -28.07 -20.75 10.96
C GLY A 251 -27.66 -21.56 12.20
N GLY A 252 -26.53 -22.26 12.13
CA GLY A 252 -25.99 -23.06 13.23
C GLY A 252 -25.48 -22.23 14.42
N GLN A 253 -24.94 -22.93 15.41
CA GLN A 253 -24.42 -22.30 16.63
C GLN A 253 -23.19 -21.41 16.36
N ARG A 254 -23.07 -20.28 17.07
CA ARG A 254 -21.86 -19.46 17.09
C ARG A 254 -20.72 -20.25 17.73
N ILE A 255 -19.56 -20.25 17.08
CA ILE A 255 -18.35 -20.89 17.60
C ILE A 255 -17.78 -19.99 18.67
N GLN A 256 -17.38 -20.60 19.78
CA GLN A 256 -16.67 -19.90 20.82
C GLN A 256 -15.20 -19.76 20.42
N CYS A 257 -14.83 -18.58 19.96
CA CYS A 257 -13.46 -18.22 19.63
C CYS A 257 -12.94 -17.19 20.63
N ASP A 258 -11.67 -17.31 21.00
CA ASP A 258 -11.00 -16.31 21.83
C ASP A 258 -10.66 -15.09 20.97
N ALA A 259 -11.09 -13.91 21.37
CA ALA A 259 -10.69 -12.67 20.69
C ALA A 259 -9.44 -12.07 21.34
N LEU A 260 -8.42 -11.85 20.51
CA LEU A 260 -7.16 -11.24 20.85
C LEU A 260 -7.09 -9.86 20.20
N CYS A 261 -6.89 -8.81 21.00
CA CYS A 261 -6.76 -7.45 20.51
C CYS A 261 -5.33 -6.94 20.71
N ASP A 262 -4.70 -6.44 19.65
CA ASP A 262 -3.38 -5.83 19.70
C ASP A 262 -3.49 -4.31 19.89
N ARG A 263 -3.42 -3.85 21.14
CA ARG A 263 -3.32 -2.42 21.47
C ARG A 263 -1.88 -1.87 21.37
N SER A 264 -0.89 -2.71 21.04
CA SER A 264 0.53 -2.36 21.10
C SER A 264 1.04 -1.71 19.83
N GLN A 265 0.39 -0.65 19.35
CA GLN A 265 1.03 0.26 18.39
C GLN A 265 1.97 1.29 19.04
N VAL A 266 2.08 1.34 20.38
CA VAL A 266 2.83 2.42 21.07
C VAL A 266 4.24 2.02 21.55
N ASN A 267 4.62 0.73 21.65
CA ASN A 267 5.94 0.35 22.17
C ASN A 267 6.62 -0.77 21.37
N PHE A 268 7.22 -0.41 20.23
CA PHE A 268 8.02 -1.29 19.36
C PHE A 268 9.38 -1.75 19.96
N LEU A 269 9.64 -1.54 21.25
CA LEU A 269 10.95 -1.85 21.88
C LEU A 269 10.94 -3.04 22.85
N THR A 270 9.83 -3.76 23.01
CA THR A 270 9.80 -4.97 23.85
C THR A 270 9.14 -6.13 23.13
N SER A 271 9.92 -7.17 22.84
CA SER A 271 9.58 -8.41 22.13
C SER A 271 8.59 -9.35 22.85
N LYS A 272 7.71 -8.82 23.72
CA LYS A 272 6.63 -9.57 24.34
C LYS A 272 5.29 -8.98 23.91
N ARG A 273 4.68 -9.55 22.87
CA ARG A 273 3.26 -9.33 22.55
C ARG A 273 2.44 -9.79 23.75
N THR A 274 2.00 -8.88 24.60
CA THR A 274 0.97 -9.16 25.59
C THR A 274 -0.35 -9.31 24.85
N THR A 275 -0.72 -10.54 24.52
CA THR A 275 -2.01 -10.87 23.92
C THR A 275 -3.11 -10.54 24.93
N ASN A 276 -3.78 -9.40 24.77
CA ASN A 276 -4.89 -9.00 25.61
C ASN A 276 -6.18 -9.57 25.03
N TYR A 277 -6.85 -10.43 25.79
CA TYR A 277 -8.19 -10.90 25.44
C TYR A 277 -9.17 -9.72 25.45
N CYS A 278 -10.11 -9.69 24.50
CA CYS A 278 -11.06 -8.59 24.33
C CYS A 278 -12.45 -9.07 23.87
N ASP A 279 -13.42 -8.16 23.79
CA ASP A 279 -14.84 -8.46 23.53
C ASP A 279 -15.19 -8.77 22.06
N SER A 280 -14.19 -9.14 21.23
CA SER A 280 -14.37 -9.36 19.79
C SER A 280 -14.94 -8.15 19.04
N THR A 281 -14.68 -6.94 19.53
CA THR A 281 -15.17 -5.69 18.94
C THR A 281 -14.05 -4.89 18.30
N VAL A 282 -14.37 -4.19 17.21
CA VAL A 282 -13.48 -3.27 16.51
C VAL A 282 -14.18 -1.92 16.39
N ARG A 283 -13.49 -0.84 16.74
CA ARG A 283 -13.97 0.53 16.56
C ARG A 283 -13.31 1.15 15.34
N LEU A 284 -14.13 1.59 14.39
CA LEU A 284 -13.70 2.33 13.21
C LEU A 284 -14.18 3.78 13.34
N ASN A 285 -13.32 4.73 13.04
CA ASN A 285 -13.63 6.15 13.13
C ASN A 285 -13.04 6.90 11.92
N ALA A 286 -13.64 8.04 11.57
CA ALA A 286 -13.06 8.93 10.57
C ALA A 286 -11.73 9.55 11.05
N GLU A 287 -11.55 9.73 12.37
CA GLU A 287 -10.33 10.28 12.94
C GLU A 287 -9.30 9.18 13.28
N PRO A 288 -8.03 9.31 12.83
CA PRO A 288 -7.01 8.28 13.02
C PRO A 288 -6.79 7.89 14.48
N GLN A 289 -6.91 8.85 15.40
CA GLN A 289 -6.63 8.63 16.83
C GLN A 289 -7.74 7.86 17.56
N LEU A 290 -8.90 7.71 16.92
CA LEU A 290 -10.08 7.05 17.48
C LEU A 290 -10.40 5.73 16.78
N SER A 291 -9.71 5.41 15.68
CA SER A 291 -9.88 4.16 14.94
C SER A 291 -8.88 3.12 15.44
N GLU A 292 -9.35 1.92 15.73
CA GLU A 292 -8.51 0.81 16.21
C GLU A 292 -7.84 0.04 15.06
N ASP A 293 -8.48 0.00 13.88
CA ASP A 293 -7.95 -0.67 12.69
C ASP A 293 -7.96 0.24 11.45
N VAL A 294 -7.27 -0.24 10.41
CA VAL A 294 -7.27 0.31 9.07
C VAL A 294 -8.40 -0.30 8.25
N PHE A 295 -9.03 0.53 7.44
CA PHE A 295 -10.15 0.14 6.58
C PHE A 295 -9.95 0.71 5.18
N ALA A 296 -10.69 0.21 4.19
CA ALA A 296 -10.72 0.80 2.85
C ALA A 296 -12.12 0.76 2.25
N THR A 297 -12.40 1.69 1.34
CA THR A 297 -13.67 1.73 0.60
C THR A 297 -13.62 0.88 -0.68
N ASP A 298 -12.46 0.81 -1.31
CA ASP A 298 -12.26 0.13 -2.58
C ASP A 298 -11.62 -1.26 -2.37
N LEU A 299 -12.25 -2.29 -2.96
CA LEU A 299 -11.83 -3.68 -2.90
C LEU A 299 -10.40 -3.92 -3.39
N SER A 300 -9.89 -3.06 -4.27
CA SER A 300 -8.53 -3.19 -4.79
C SER A 300 -7.44 -2.90 -3.76
N TYR A 301 -7.76 -2.17 -2.67
CA TYR A 301 -6.84 -1.95 -1.53
C TYR A 301 -6.79 -3.16 -0.61
N MET A 302 -7.87 -3.96 -0.55
CA MET A 302 -8.02 -5.07 0.40
C MET A 302 -6.79 -5.94 0.50
N PRO A 303 -6.24 -6.49 -0.60
CA PRO A 303 -5.15 -7.44 -0.50
C PRO A 303 -3.86 -6.85 0.08
N TYR A 304 -3.74 -5.52 0.09
CA TYR A 304 -2.56 -4.77 0.50
C TYR A 304 -2.77 -3.98 1.80
N LEU A 305 -3.98 -3.96 2.37
CA LEU A 305 -4.24 -3.33 3.66
C LEU A 305 -3.34 -3.93 4.75
N GLY A 306 -2.69 -3.06 5.52
CA GLY A 306 -1.70 -3.45 6.52
C GLY A 306 -0.26 -3.48 6.03
N TRP A 307 -0.02 -3.41 4.73
CA TRP A 307 1.34 -3.37 4.20
C TRP A 307 1.90 -1.96 4.18
N ARG A 308 3.12 -1.81 4.68
CA ARG A 308 3.96 -0.65 4.44
C ARG A 308 4.93 -0.99 3.31
N MET A 309 4.62 -0.53 2.10
CA MET A 309 5.38 -0.81 0.87
C MET A 309 6.25 0.38 0.48
N ILE A 310 7.13 0.81 1.39
CA ILE A 310 8.03 1.95 1.17
C ILE A 310 9.45 1.44 1.02
N GLY A 311 10.11 1.84 -0.06
CA GLY A 311 11.49 1.50 -0.32
C GLY A 311 11.69 0.05 -0.77
N HIS A 312 12.89 -0.48 -0.52
CA HIS A 312 13.25 -1.82 -0.98
C HIS A 312 12.28 -2.89 -0.43
N PRO A 313 11.80 -3.87 -1.22
CA PRO A 313 10.80 -4.86 -0.79
C PRO A 313 11.15 -5.67 0.46
N SER A 314 12.43 -5.78 0.80
CA SER A 314 12.87 -6.41 2.04
C SER A 314 12.61 -5.61 3.30
N GLU A 315 12.44 -4.30 3.16
CA GLU A 315 12.10 -3.40 4.26
C GLU A 315 10.59 -3.29 4.45
N TRP A 316 9.80 -3.86 3.54
CA TRP A 316 8.36 -3.84 3.63
C TRP A 316 7.90 -4.58 4.89
N ARG A 317 6.95 -3.98 5.59
CA ARG A 317 6.42 -4.51 6.84
C ARG A 317 4.93 -4.76 6.70
N PHE A 318 4.48 -5.86 7.27
CA PHE A 318 3.06 -6.14 7.39
C PHE A 318 2.62 -5.92 8.84
N GLN A 319 1.60 -5.09 9.00
CA GLN A 319 0.95 -4.86 10.27
C GLN A 319 -0.27 -5.78 10.42
N MET A 320 -0.26 -6.57 11.48
CA MET A 320 -1.38 -7.44 11.83
C MET A 320 -2.65 -6.62 12.11
N PRO A 321 -3.85 -7.17 11.81
CA PRO A 321 -5.11 -6.54 12.16
C PRO A 321 -5.24 -6.36 13.67
N PHE A 322 -6.04 -5.37 14.08
CA PHE A 322 -6.25 -5.08 15.50
C PHE A 322 -6.89 -6.26 16.23
N LEU A 323 -7.92 -6.84 15.63
CA LEU A 323 -8.64 -7.98 16.17
C LEU A 323 -8.20 -9.27 15.47
N SER A 324 -7.87 -10.28 16.26
CA SER A 324 -7.68 -11.65 15.80
C SER A 324 -8.57 -12.61 16.57
N LEU A 325 -9.32 -13.45 15.87
CA LEU A 325 -10.11 -14.52 16.45
C LEU A 325 -9.29 -15.80 16.45
N SER A 326 -9.08 -16.38 17.63
CA SER A 326 -8.53 -17.72 17.78
C SER A 326 -9.66 -18.70 18.07
N CYS A 327 -10.09 -19.33 16.98
CA CYS A 327 -10.71 -20.64 17.00
C CYS A 327 -9.56 -21.66 16.80
#